data_AF-A0A3L6PN65-F1
#
_entry.id   AF-A0A3L6PN65-F1
#
_cell.length_a   1.000
_cell.length_b   1.000
_cell.length_c   1.000
_cell.angle_alpha   90.00
_cell.angle_beta   90.00
_cell.angle_gamma   90.00
#
_symmetry.space_group_name_H-M   'P 1'
#
loop_
_entity.id
_entity.type
_entity.pdbx_description
1 polymer ?
#
loop_
_entity_poly.entity_id
_entity_poly.type
_entity_poly.pdbx_seq_one_letter_code
_entity_poly.pdbx_strand_id
1 'polypeptide(L)' 'MAELMRKPQAMTKLQAEVRRCAAKGKEMVTEEDLSSMSYLKAVMKESMRLHAPGPLLIPTSPWLIVM' A
#
# COMPACT_ATOMS: atom_id res chain seq x y z
N MET A 1 7.61 -4.60 1.00
CA MET A 1 8.81 -3.72 1.13
C MET A 1 9.98 -4.13 0.24
N ALA A 2 10.30 -5.43 0.09
CA ALA A 2 11.39 -5.87 -0.79
C ALA A 2 11.33 -5.25 -2.21
N GLU A 3 10.17 -5.26 -2.86
CA GLU A 3 9.99 -4.67 -4.20
C GLU A 3 10.23 -3.15 -4.28
N LEU A 4 9.90 -2.43 -3.20
CA LEU A 4 10.12 -0.99 -3.14
C LEU A 4 11.62 -0.68 -2.98
N MET A 5 12.35 -1.48 -2.18
CA MET A 5 13.80 -1.33 -2.00
C MET A 5 14.59 -1.61 -3.28
N ARG A 6 14.08 -2.49 -4.14
CA ARG A 6 14.65 -2.78 -5.47
C ARG A 6 14.45 -1.64 -6.48
N LYS A 7 13.59 -0.66 -6.17
CA LYS A 7 13.24 0.49 -7.03
C LYS A 7 13.58 1.81 -6.31
N PRO A 8 14.86 2.23 -6.29
CA PRO A 8 15.29 3.40 -5.52
C PRO A 8 14.58 4.70 -5.91
N GLN A 9 14.25 4.88 -7.19
CA GLN A 9 13.50 6.05 -7.67
C GLN A 9 12.10 6.13 -7.05
N ALA A 10 11.40 4.99 -6.95
CA ALA A 10 10.09 4.92 -6.32
C ALA A 10 10.19 5.18 -4.81
N MET A 11 11.24 4.68 -4.15
CA MET A 11 11.52 4.95 -2.74
C MET A 11 11.76 6.44 -2.48
N THR A 12 12.58 7.11 -3.29
CA THR A 12 12.84 8.55 -3.17
C THR A 12 11.56 9.36 -3.34
N LYS A 13 10.73 9.02 -4.34
CA LYS A 13 9.45 9.69 -4.57
C LYS A 13 8.49 9.51 -3.39
N LEU A 14 8.42 8.31 -2.82
CA LEU A 14 7.60 8.04 -1.64
C LEU A 14 8.07 8.83 -0.42
N GLN A 15 9.37 8.84 -0.14
CA GLN A 15 9.94 9.62 0.96
C GLN A 15 9.69 11.13 0.79
N ALA A 16 9.76 11.64 -0.45
CA ALA A 16 9.45 13.03 -0.74
C ALA A 16 7.96 13.35 -0.48
N GLU A 17 7.03 12.47 -0.86
CA GLU A 17 5.60 12.64 -0.56
C GLU A 17 5.36 12.63 0.95
N VAL A 18 5.93 11.67 1.68
CA VAL A 18 5.79 11.58 3.14
C VAL A 18 6.32 12.85 3.82
N ARG A 19 7.51 13.34 3.44
CA ARG A 19 8.08 14.58 4.01
C ARG A 19 7.28 15.84 3.67
N ARG A 20 6.52 15.81 2.57
CA ARG A 20 5.67 16.93 2.15
C ARG A 20 4.33 16.92 2.87
N CYS A 21 3.73 15.75 3.05
CA CYS A 21 2.40 15.58 3.64
C CYS A 21 2.44 15.52 5.17
N ALA A 22 3.51 14.98 5.77
CA ALA A 22 3.70 15.06 7.22
C ALA A 22 3.89 16.52 7.61
N ALA A 23 3.04 17.03 8.50
CA ALA A 23 3.15 18.40 8.97
C ALA A 23 4.52 18.62 9.63
N LYS A 24 5.19 19.72 9.27
CA LYS A 24 6.50 20.07 9.85
C LYS A 24 6.38 20.17 11.37
N GLY A 25 7.10 19.31 12.09
CA GLY A 25 7.11 19.27 13.55
C GLY A 25 6.20 18.22 14.18
N LYS A 26 5.39 17.48 13.41
CA LYS A 26 4.71 16.28 13.91
C LYS A 26 5.68 15.11 13.94
N GLU A 27 5.83 14.49 15.11
CA GLU A 27 6.60 13.26 15.29
C GLU A 27 5.87 12.04 14.71
N MET A 28 4.53 12.08 14.68
CA MET A 28 3.68 11.00 14.18
C MET A 28 2.74 11.46 13.06
N VAL A 29 2.53 10.58 12.10
CA VAL A 29 1.59 10.78 10.98
C VAL A 29 0.19 10.38 11.44
N THR A 30 -0.81 11.25 11.25
CA THR A 30 -2.22 10.93 11.55
C THR A 30 -2.94 10.31 10.35
N GLU A 31 -4.12 9.74 10.57
CA GLU A 31 -4.94 9.15 9.49
C GLU A 31 -5.36 10.21 8.44
N GLU A 32 -5.60 11.44 8.88
CA GLU A 32 -5.86 12.59 8.01
C GLU A 32 -4.67 12.87 7.09
N ASP A 33 -3.45 12.83 7.62
CA ASP A 33 -2.23 13.03 6.84
C ASP A 33 -2.05 11.89 5.82
N LEU A 34 -2.35 10.63 6.20
CA LEU A 34 -2.34 9.47 5.30
C LEU A 34 -3.37 9.58 4.17
N SER A 35 -4.50 10.26 4.41
CA SER A 35 -5.52 10.46 3.39
C SER A 35 -4.98 11.24 2.18
N SER A 36 -4.04 12.16 2.43
CA SER A 36 -3.38 13.01 1.43
C SER A 36 -2.22 12.33 0.67
N MET A 37 -1.70 11.21 1.17
CA MET A 37 -0.55 10.49 0.59
C MET A 37 -1.00 9.54 -0.54
N SER A 38 -1.29 10.11 -1.70
CA SER A 38 -1.78 9.39 -2.88
C SER A 38 -0.79 8.34 -3.42
N TYR A 39 0.51 8.64 -3.41
CA TYR A 39 1.54 7.77 -3.95
C TYR A 39 1.85 6.61 -3.00
N LEU A 40 1.82 6.84 -1.68
CA LEU A 40 1.86 5.75 -0.69
C LEU A 40 0.74 4.73 -0.92
N LYS A 41 -0.49 5.18 -1.16
CA LYS A 41 -1.63 4.29 -1.50
C LYS A 41 -1.37 3.50 -2.78
N ALA A 42 -0.79 4.12 -3.81
CA ALA A 42 -0.45 3.43 -5.05
C ALA A 42 0.64 2.36 -4.84
N VAL A 43 1.67 2.64 -4.04
CA VAL A 43 2.71 1.67 -3.68
C VAL A 43 2.14 0.48 -2.92
N MET A 44 1.22 0.71 -1.97
CA MET A 44 0.55 -0.39 -1.27
C MET A 44 -0.27 -1.26 -2.22
N LYS A 45 -1.07 -0.65 -3.10
CA LYS A 45 -1.87 -1.38 -4.11
C LYS A 45 -1.00 -2.20 -5.05
N GLU A 46 0.10 -1.63 -5.53
CA GLU A 46 1.03 -2.35 -6.41
C GLU A 46 1.75 -3.49 -5.67
N SER A 47 2.11 -3.28 -4.40
CA SER A 47 2.68 -4.35 -3.58
C SER A 47 1.70 -5.51 -3.41
N MET A 48 0.41 -5.23 -3.23
CA MET A 48 -0.64 -6.26 -3.16
C MET A 48 -0.90 -6.92 -4.51
N ARG A 49 -0.72 -6.19 -5.63
CA ARG A 49 -0.84 -6.76 -6.98
C ARG A 49 0.27 -7.77 -7.27
N LEU A 50 1.50 -7.46 -6.83
CA LEU A 50 2.68 -8.31 -7.02
C LEU A 50 2.73 -9.47 -6.01
N HIS A 51 2.33 -9.20 -4.77
CA HIS A 51 2.37 -10.15 -3.66
C HIS A 51 1.04 -10.12 -2.91
N ALA A 52 -0.01 -10.63 -3.56
CA ALA A 52 -1.31 -10.78 -2.92
C ALA A 52 -1.14 -11.73 -1.71
N PRO A 53 -1.48 -11.31 -0.47
CA PRO A 53 -1.31 -12.14 0.72
C PRO A 53 -2.13 -13.43 0.73
N GLY A 54 -2.98 -13.63 -0.28
CA GLY A 54 -3.54 -14.92 -0.64
C GLY A 54 -4.23 -14.83 -2.00
N PRO A 55 -4.41 -15.96 -2.70
CA PRO A 55 -5.48 -16.09 -3.69
C PRO A 55 -6.81 -16.05 -2.93
N LEU A 56 -7.16 -14.92 -2.31
CA LEU A 56 -8.37 -14.74 -1.50
C LEU A 56 -9.57 -14.38 -2.39
N LEU A 57 -9.61 -14.98 -3.58
CA LEU A 57 -10.88 -15.26 -4.24
C LEU A 57 -11.47 -16.44 -3.46
N ILE A 58 -12.07 -16.17 -2.31
CA ILE A 58 -13.00 -17.13 -1.69
C ILE A 58 -14.02 -17.41 -2.79
N PRO A 59 -14.17 -18.65 -3.28
CA PRO A 59 -15.14 -18.94 -4.31
C PRO A 59 -16.52 -18.55 -3.81
N THR A 60 -17.13 -17.52 -4.39
CA THR A 60 -18.55 -17.22 -4.22
C THR A 60 -19.35 -18.24 -5.04
N SER A 61 -19.31 -19.51 -4.64
CA SER A 61 -20.10 -20.58 -5.26
C SER A 61 -20.57 -21.52 -4.16
N PRO A 62 -21.78 -21.29 -3.61
CA PRO A 62 -22.30 -22.06 -2.47
C PRO A 62 -22.77 -23.49 -2.85
N TRP A 63 -22.49 -23.98 -4.06
CA TRP A 63 -23.13 -25.20 -4.59
C TRP A 63 -22.21 -26.43 -4.74
N LEU A 64 -20.91 -26.34 -4.46
CA LEU A 64 -19.96 -27.45 -4.71
C LEU A 64 -19.52 -28.23 -3.47
N ILE A 65 -20.12 -28.00 -2.30
CA ILE A 65 -19.77 -28.72 -1.05
C ILE A 65 -20.75 -29.88 -0.74
N VAL A 66 -21.76 -30.11 -1.58
CA VAL A 66 -22.70 -31.23 -1.43
C VAL A 66 -22.85 -31.98 -2.76
N MET A 67 -21.82 -32.72 -3.17
CA MET A 67 -21.91 -33.86 -4.09
C MET A 67 -20.90 -34.92 -3.67
#